data_AF-A0A971YW48-F1
#
_entry.id   AF-A0A971YW48-F1
#
_cell.length_a   1.000
_cell.length_b   1.000
_cell.length_c   1.000
_cell.angle_alpha   90.00
_cell.angle_beta   90.00
_cell.angle_gamma   90.00
#
_symmetry.space_group_name_H-M   'P 1'
#
loop_
_entity.id
_entity.type
_entity.pdbx_description
1 polymer ?
#
loop_
_entity_poly.entity_id
_entity_poly.type
_entity_poly.pdbx_seq_one_letter_code
_entity_poly.pdbx_strand_id
1 'polypeptide(L)'
;MAYDYGPRPEPINRVVQAVEQALEHVAPEKLVLGISLPSENPSSILDKVDIAKRYQLQGIALWRLGLASDAMWQALRTATR
;
A
#
# COMPACT_ATOMS: atom_id res chain seq x y z
N MET A 1 10.45 3.68 2.67
CA MET A 1 9.14 2.98 2.72
C MET A 1 8.05 4.01 2.50
N ALA A 2 6.95 3.69 1.82
CA ALA A 2 5.91 4.65 1.44
C ALA A 2 4.85 4.88 2.55
N TYR A 3 5.30 5.11 3.78
CA TYR A 3 4.48 5.38 4.97
C TYR A 3 5.30 6.16 6.02
N ASP A 4 4.67 6.54 7.13
CA ASP A 4 5.22 7.40 8.19
C ASP A 4 5.34 8.87 7.78
N TYR A 5 4.39 9.36 6.97
CA TYR A 5 4.34 10.76 6.56
C TYR A 5 3.81 11.71 7.65
N GLY A 6 3.22 11.17 8.72
CA GLY A 6 2.60 11.91 9.82
C GLY A 6 1.07 11.81 9.84
N PRO A 7 0.35 12.26 8.78
CA PRO A 7 -1.11 12.13 8.69
C PRO A 7 -1.56 10.68 8.61
N ARG A 8 -2.75 10.37 9.13
CA ARG A 8 -3.38 9.04 9.04
C ARG A 8 -4.83 9.17 8.55
N PRO A 9 -5.25 8.42 7.50
CA PRO A 9 -4.44 7.51 6.69
C PRO A 9 -3.27 8.16 5.95
N GLU A 10 -2.30 7.36 5.51
CA GLU A 10 -1.14 7.89 4.78
C GLU A 10 -1.61 8.65 3.53
N PRO A 11 -1.11 9.88 3.26
CA PRO A 11 -1.59 10.71 2.15
C PRO A 11 -1.34 10.05 0.79
N ILE A 12 -2.41 9.81 0.03
CA ILE A 12 -2.37 9.11 -1.26
C ILE A 12 -1.38 9.75 -2.23
N ASN A 13 -1.35 11.08 -2.33
CA ASN A 13 -0.45 11.80 -3.23
C ASN A 13 1.04 11.57 -2.89
N ARG A 14 1.39 11.47 -1.61
CA ARG A 14 2.76 11.17 -1.16
C ARG A 14 3.12 9.71 -1.45
N VAL A 15 2.17 8.79 -1.29
CA VAL A 15 2.36 7.37 -1.63
C VAL A 15 2.60 7.21 -3.13
N VAL A 16 1.77 7.85 -3.97
CA VAL A 16 1.92 7.83 -5.44
C VAL A 16 3.27 8.42 -5.86
N GLN A 17 3.64 9.59 -5.31
CA GLN A 17 4.93 10.22 -5.60
C GLN A 17 6.10 9.27 -5.30
N ALA A 18 6.07 8.57 -4.17
CA ALA A 18 7.12 7.62 -3.82
C ALA A 18 7.20 6.42 -4.79
N VAL A 19 6.07 5.95 -5.30
CA VAL A 19 6.02 4.89 -6.32
C VAL A 19 6.61 5.39 -7.64
N GLU A 20 6.20 6.57 -8.10
CA GLU A 20 6.71 7.17 -9.34
C GLU A 20 8.22 7.37 -9.30
N GLN A 21 8.74 7.91 -8.20
CA GLN A 21 10.19 8.07 -8.00
C GLN A 21 10.95 6.73 -7.97
N ALA A 22 10.35 5.67 -7.43
CA ALA A 22 10.98 4.35 -7.44
C ALA A 22 11.04 3.75 -8.86
N LEU A 23 10.01 3.99 -9.67
CA LEU A 23 9.92 3.49 -11.05
C LEU A 23 10.93 4.13 -12.00
N GLU A 24 11.48 5.30 -11.65
CA GLU A 24 12.59 5.91 -12.39
C GLU A 24 13.88 5.07 -12.32
N HIS A 25 14.00 4.19 -11.34
CA HIS A 25 15.23 3.44 -11.05
C HIS A 25 15.06 1.92 -11.04
N VAL A 26 13.85 1.42 -10.82
CA VAL A 26 13.58 0.00 -10.61
C VAL A 26 12.35 -0.42 -11.42
N ALA A 27 12.47 -1.52 -12.15
CA ALA A 27 11.36 -2.10 -12.90
C ALA A 27 10.18 -2.44 -11.97
N PRO A 28 8.92 -2.18 -12.38
CA PRO A 28 7.73 -2.31 -11.52
C PRO A 28 7.58 -3.70 -10.89
N GLU A 29 7.88 -4.77 -11.63
CA GLU A 29 7.78 -6.15 -11.18
C GLU A 29 8.81 -6.54 -10.08
N LYS A 30 9.75 -5.64 -9.75
CA LYS A 30 10.70 -5.79 -8.63
C LYS A 30 10.31 -4.94 -7.41
N LEU A 31 9.27 -4.11 -7.52
CA LEU A 31 8.83 -3.22 -6.46
C LEU A 31 7.63 -3.81 -5.71
N VAL A 32 7.61 -3.60 -4.40
CA VAL A 32 6.52 -4.02 -3.51
C VAL A 32 6.08 -2.80 -2.70
N LEU A 33 4.79 -2.45 -2.73
CA LEU A 33 4.30 -1.28 -2.00
C LEU A 33 4.17 -1.57 -0.51
N GLY A 34 4.99 -0.91 0.31
CA GLY A 34 4.88 -0.98 1.76
C GLY A 34 3.66 -0.23 2.28
N ILE A 35 2.86 -0.89 3.12
CA ILE A 35 1.65 -0.36 3.76
C ILE A 35 1.77 -0.52 5.28
N SER A 36 1.64 0.59 6.02
CA SER A 36 1.63 0.59 7.48
C SER A 36 0.23 0.32 8.03
N LEU A 37 -0.08 -0.92 8.41
CA LEU A 37 -1.36 -1.32 9.02
C LEU A 37 -1.86 -0.39 10.15
N PRO A 38 -1.04 0.06 11.13
CA PRO A 38 -1.52 0.98 12.16
C PRO A 38 -1.89 2.37 11.65
N SER A 39 -1.48 2.74 10.44
CA SER A 39 -1.86 3.99 9.79
C SER A 39 -3.15 3.85 8.96
N GLU A 40 -3.67 2.64 8.74
CA GLU A 40 -4.72 2.38 7.74
C GLU A 40 -6.06 1.94 8.32
N ASN A 41 -7.09 2.04 7.47
CA ASN A 41 -8.42 1.48 7.70
C ASN A 41 -8.86 0.64 6.48
N PRO A 42 -10.04 -0.04 6.53
CA PRO A 42 -10.48 -0.91 5.43
C PRO A 42 -10.62 -0.23 4.07
N SER A 43 -10.94 1.07 4.02
CA SER A 43 -11.02 1.82 2.76
C SER A 43 -9.62 2.19 2.26
N SER A 44 -8.80 2.79 3.12
CA SER A 44 -7.52 3.37 2.73
C SER A 44 -6.45 2.33 2.39
N ILE A 45 -6.60 1.09 2.88
CA ILE A 45 -5.78 -0.04 2.45
C ILE A 45 -6.11 -0.47 1.01
N LEU A 46 -7.38 -0.39 0.58
CA LEU A 46 -7.78 -0.72 -0.78
C LEU A 46 -7.24 0.30 -1.78
N ASP A 47 -7.28 1.59 -1.43
CA ASP A 47 -6.68 2.64 -2.26
C ASP A 47 -5.20 2.33 -2.57
N LYS A 48 -4.46 1.78 -1.60
CA LYS A 48 -3.05 1.40 -1.75
C LYS A 48 -2.87 0.14 -2.59
N VAL A 49 -3.76 -0.85 -2.44
CA VAL A 49 -3.78 -2.01 -3.34
C VAL A 49 -4.02 -1.57 -4.78
N ASP A 50 -4.93 -0.62 -5.01
CA ASP A 50 -5.22 -0.10 -6.33
C ASP A 50 -4.05 0.70 -6.93
N ILE A 51 -3.27 1.42 -6.11
CA ILE A 51 -1.99 2.01 -6.54
C ILE A 51 -1.03 0.91 -7.01
N ALA A 52 -0.82 -0.13 -6.20
CA ALA A 52 0.10 -1.21 -6.56
C ALA A 52 -0.30 -1.88 -7.89
N LYS A 53 -1.61 -2.13 -8.08
CA LYS A 53 -2.15 -2.67 -9.34
C LYS A 53 -1.96 -1.70 -10.53
N ARG A 54 -2.30 -0.43 -10.35
CA ARG A 54 -2.22 0.60 -11.41
C ARG A 54 -0.81 0.73 -11.96
N TYR A 55 0.19 0.69 -11.09
CA TYR A 55 1.60 0.78 -11.45
C TYR A 55 2.25 -0.59 -11.74
N GLN A 56 1.46 -1.66 -11.80
CA GLN A 56 1.91 -3.03 -12.10
C GLN A 56 3.06 -3.50 -11.19
N LEU A 57 3.04 -3.06 -9.93
CA LEU A 57 4.03 -3.48 -8.94
C LEU A 57 3.88 -4.98 -8.67
N GLN A 58 4.94 -5.63 -8.19
CA GLN A 58 4.89 -7.06 -7.83
C GLN A 58 3.75 -7.35 -6.85
N GLY A 59 3.55 -6.47 -5.87
CA GLY A 59 2.55 -6.65 -4.83
C GLY A 59 2.64 -5.62 -3.72
N ILE A 60 2.20 -6.02 -2.53
CA ILE A 60 2.18 -5.19 -1.31
C ILE A 60 2.94 -5.87 -0.17
N ALA A 61 3.49 -5.08 0.75
CA ALA A 61 4.11 -5.54 1.98
C ALA A 61 3.42 -4.88 3.18
N LEU A 62 3.01 -5.67 4.18
CA LEU A 62 2.24 -5.18 5.32
C LEU A 62 3.12 -5.04 6.57
N TRP A 63 3.16 -3.84 7.15
CA TRP A 63 3.84 -3.54 8.40
C TRP A 63 2.83 -3.09 9.48
N ARG A 64 2.58 -3.80 10.57
CA ARG A 64 3.01 -5.16 10.91
C ARG A 64 1.80 -6.03 11.20
N LEU A 65 1.97 -7.32 11.03
CA LEU A 65 0.98 -8.33 11.37
C LEU A 65 0.54 -8.21 12.84
N GLY A 66 -0.70 -8.61 13.11
CA GLY A 66 -1.33 -8.50 14.43
C GLY A 66 -2.10 -7.18 14.67
N LEU A 67 -2.05 -6.23 13.72
CA LEU A 67 -2.76 -4.95 13.82
C LEU A 67 -3.87 -4.77 12.77
N ALA A 68 -3.96 -5.66 11.79
CA ALA A 68 -5.04 -5.65 10.82
C ALA A 68 -6.33 -6.18 11.45
N SER A 69 -7.42 -5.42 11.33
CA SER A 69 -8.76 -5.89 11.71
C SER A 69 -9.28 -6.94 10.73
N ASP A 70 -10.30 -7.70 11.14
CA ASP A 70 -10.97 -8.66 10.25
C ASP A 70 -11.52 -8.00 8.99
N ALA A 71 -12.05 -6.78 9.11
CA ALA A 71 -12.53 -6.00 7.98
C ALA A 71 -11.41 -5.68 6.98
N MET A 72 -10.20 -5.34 7.47
CA MET A 72 -9.04 -5.13 6.60
C MET A 72 -8.60 -6.42 5.92
N TRP A 73 -8.62 -7.55 6.62
CA TRP A 73 -8.31 -8.85 6.01
C TRP A 73 -9.33 -9.25 4.94
N GLN A 74 -10.61 -9.02 5.18
CA GLN A 74 -11.66 -9.28 4.19
C GLN A 74 -11.54 -8.37 2.95
N ALA A 75 -11.22 -7.09 3.17
CA ALA A 75 -10.95 -6.15 2.08
C ALA A 75 -9.77 -6.63 1.21
N LEU A 76 -8.64 -6.97 1.83
CA LEU A 76 -7.47 -7.51 1.14
C LEU A 76 -7.79 -8.79 0.36
N ARG A 77 -8.48 -9.76 0.97
CA ARG A 77 -8.87 -11.01 0.29
C ARG A 77 -9.74 -10.80 -0.94
N THR A 78 -10.65 -9.83 -0.87
CA THR A 78 -11.51 -9.49 -2.01
C THR A 78 -10.71 -8.82 -3.12
N ALA A 79 -9.77 -7.95 -2.75
CA ALA A 79 -9.00 -7.17 -3.70
C ALA A 79 -7.85 -7.94 -4.37
N THR A 80 -7.32 -9.01 -3.75
CA THR A 80 -6.19 -9.78 -4.30
C THR A 80 -6.61 -11.14 -4.89
N ARG A 81 -7.90 -11.36 -5.09
CA ARG A 81 -8.43 -12.53 -5.80
C ARG A 81 -8.41 -12.32 -7.30
#